data_AF-A0A0D2QG75-F1
#
_entry.id   AF-A0A0D2QG75-F1
#
_cell.length_a   1.000
_cell.length_b   1.000
_cell.length_c   1.000
_cell.angle_alpha   90.00
_cell.angle_beta   90.00
_cell.angle_gamma   90.00
#
_symmetry.space_group_name_H-M   'P 1'
#
loop_
_entity.id
_entity.type
_entity.pdbx_description
1 polymer ?
#
loop_
_entity_poly.entity_id
_entity_poly.type
_entity_poly.pdbx_seq_one_letter_code
_entity_poly.pdbx_strand_id
1 'polypeptide(L)'
;MVDDEFLERLGLEKGTRKVVNHEERGRVLQAMDGCSYKAAAGGSLSNSLVALARLGYKPIGGPALNVAMAGSVGSDPLGGFYRAKLHRANVNFLSEPIKDGTTGTVIVLTTPDAQRTMLAYQ
;
A
#
# COMPACT_ATOMS: atom_id res chain seq x y z
N MET A 1 -7.91 13.12 -5.39
CA MET A 1 -9.28 12.66 -5.69
C MET A 1 -9.39 12.58 -7.20
N VAL A 2 -10.27 11.73 -7.71
CA VAL A 2 -10.57 11.62 -9.15
C VAL A 2 -12.07 11.82 -9.35
N ASP A 3 -12.49 12.27 -10.52
CA ASP A 3 -13.92 12.35 -10.87
C ASP A 3 -14.41 11.03 -11.48
N ASP A 4 -15.72 10.96 -11.72
CA ASP A 4 -16.34 9.76 -12.30
C ASP A 4 -15.90 9.58 -13.77
N GLU A 5 -15.66 10.67 -14.51
CA GLU A 5 -15.14 10.63 -15.90
C GLU A 5 -13.75 9.96 -15.98
N PHE A 6 -12.88 10.20 -15.01
CA PHE A 6 -11.58 9.54 -14.90
C PHE A 6 -11.72 8.02 -14.77
N LEU A 7 -12.70 7.56 -14.00
CA LEU A 7 -12.98 6.13 -13.82
C LEU A 7 -13.53 5.51 -15.11
N GLU A 8 -14.48 6.19 -15.76
CA GLU A 8 -15.07 5.75 -17.03
C GLU A 8 -14.01 5.64 -18.14
N ARG A 9 -13.12 6.64 -18.27
CA ARG A 9 -12.01 6.62 -19.25
C ARG A 9 -11.06 5.43 -19.05
N LEU A 10 -10.91 4.95 -17.82
CA LEU A 10 -10.09 3.78 -17.49
C LEU A 10 -10.89 2.47 -17.48
N GLY A 11 -12.19 2.51 -17.77
CA GLY A 11 -13.08 1.35 -17.75
C GLY A 11 -13.24 0.75 -16.35
N LEU A 12 -13.22 1.59 -15.31
CA LEU A 12 -13.30 1.17 -13.92
C LEU A 12 -14.70 1.42 -13.37
N GLU A 13 -15.31 0.37 -12.83
CA GLU A 13 -16.57 0.51 -12.12
C GLU A 13 -16.34 1.12 -10.73
N LYS A 14 -17.10 2.17 -10.41
CA LYS A 14 -16.98 2.93 -9.17
C LYS A 14 -17.27 2.07 -7.94
N GLY A 15 -16.45 2.23 -6.89
CA GLY A 15 -16.63 1.53 -5.61
C GLY A 15 -16.21 0.06 -5.61
N THR A 16 -15.71 -0.46 -6.74
CA THR A 16 -15.33 -1.87 -6.85
C THR A 16 -13.90 -2.15 -6.38
N ARG A 17 -13.60 -3.45 -6.19
CA ARG A 17 -12.26 -3.95 -5.96
C ARG A 17 -11.89 -4.89 -7.09
N LYS A 18 -10.78 -4.62 -7.77
CA LYS A 18 -10.31 -5.40 -8.92
C LYS A 18 -8.85 -5.78 -8.75
N VAL A 19 -8.51 -7.02 -9.09
CA VAL A 19 -7.11 -7.43 -9.29
C VAL A 19 -6.71 -7.03 -10.71
N VAL A 20 -5.60 -6.33 -10.85
CA VAL A 20 -5.09 -5.82 -12.13
C VAL A 20 -3.76 -6.45 -12.47
N ASN A 21 -3.48 -6.60 -13.76
CA ASN A 21 -2.19 -7.06 -14.25
C ASN A 21 -1.18 -5.90 -14.36
N HIS A 22 0.04 -6.21 -14.81
CA HIS A 22 1.13 -5.22 -14.90
C HIS A 22 0.81 -4.07 -15.88
N GLU A 23 0.20 -4.38 -17.02
CA GLU A 23 -0.16 -3.40 -18.05
C GLU A 23 -1.30 -2.48 -17.59
N GLU A 24 -2.35 -3.04 -16.98
CA GLU A 24 -3.47 -2.30 -16.41
C GLU A 24 -2.97 -1.38 -15.28
N ARG A 25 -2.10 -1.88 -14.40
CA ARG A 25 -1.44 -1.05 -13.38
C ARG A 25 -0.68 0.11 -14.01
N GLY A 26 0.12 -0.16 -15.04
CA GLY A 26 0.89 0.85 -15.77
C GLY A 26 0.00 1.93 -16.39
N ARG A 27 -1.09 1.53 -17.05
CA ARG A 27 -2.08 2.45 -17.65
C ARG A 27 -2.69 3.39 -16.62
N VAL A 28 -3.08 2.86 -15.46
CA VAL A 28 -3.68 3.68 -14.39
C VAL A 28 -2.65 4.64 -13.80
N LEU A 29 -1.43 4.17 -13.52
CA LEU A 29 -0.36 5.03 -13.00
C LEU A 29 0.02 6.15 -13.98
N GLN A 30 0.05 5.85 -15.28
CA GLN A 30 0.30 6.85 -16.32
C GLN A 30 -0.84 7.87 -16.41
N ALA A 31 -2.09 7.43 -16.31
CA ALA A 31 -3.24 8.35 -16.28
C ALA A 31 -3.26 9.22 -15.02
N MET A 32 -2.62 8.79 -13.94
CA MET A 32 -2.44 9.57 -12.71
C MET A 32 -1.23 10.52 -12.77
N ASP A 33 -0.45 10.52 -13.85
CA ASP A 33 0.70 11.42 -13.97
C ASP A 33 0.22 12.88 -13.96
N GLY A 34 0.97 13.75 -13.27
CA GLY A 34 0.58 15.14 -13.01
C GLY A 34 -0.56 15.33 -11.98
N CYS A 35 -1.22 14.27 -11.52
CA CYS A 35 -2.20 14.36 -10.44
C CYS A 35 -1.52 14.32 -9.06
N SER A 36 -2.05 15.06 -8.09
CA SER A 36 -1.59 14.94 -6.70
C SER A 36 -2.07 13.61 -6.09
N TYR A 37 -1.14 12.74 -5.72
CA TYR A 37 -1.44 11.51 -4.98
C TYR A 37 -0.56 11.36 -3.74
N LYS A 38 -0.93 10.44 -2.85
CA LYS A 38 -0.17 10.11 -1.65
C LYS A 38 0.25 8.65 -1.69
N ALA A 39 1.52 8.39 -1.45
CA ALA A 39 2.03 7.04 -1.22
C ALA A 39 2.01 6.71 0.28
N ALA A 40 1.51 5.52 0.62
CA ALA A 40 1.49 5.00 1.98
C ALA A 40 1.84 3.50 1.96
N ALA A 41 2.49 3.03 3.02
CA ALA A 41 2.64 1.60 3.24
C ALA A 41 1.27 1.03 3.62
N GLY A 42 0.75 0.13 2.78
CA GLY A 42 -0.56 -0.51 2.98
C GLY A 42 -0.45 -1.95 3.48
N GLY A 43 -1.51 -2.72 3.23
CA GLY A 43 -1.64 -4.10 3.66
C GLY A 43 -2.41 -4.22 4.98
N SER A 44 -3.42 -5.08 5.00
CA SER A 44 -4.31 -5.27 6.15
C SER A 44 -3.51 -5.70 7.39
N LEU A 45 -2.70 -6.77 7.25
CA LEU A 45 -1.85 -7.27 8.34
C LEU A 45 -0.87 -6.20 8.84
N SER A 46 -0.21 -5.50 7.92
CA SER A 46 0.79 -4.50 8.25
C SER A 46 0.20 -3.33 9.04
N ASN A 47 -1.01 -2.89 8.69
CA ASN A 47 -1.73 -1.88 9.46
C ASN A 47 -2.03 -2.36 10.89
N SER A 48 -2.46 -3.61 11.06
CA SER A 48 -2.69 -4.20 12.38
C SER A 48 -1.41 -4.29 13.21
N LEU A 49 -0.29 -4.70 12.60
CA LEU A 49 1.01 -4.78 13.27
C LEU A 49 1.58 -3.40 13.61
N VAL A 50 1.36 -2.38 12.77
CA VAL A 50 1.71 -0.99 13.09
C VAL A 50 0.90 -0.48 14.29
N ALA A 51 -0.40 -0.80 14.36
CA ALA A 51 -1.20 -0.46 15.52
C ALA A 51 -0.67 -1.15 16.78
N LEU A 52 -0.39 -2.45 16.70
CA LEU A 52 0.18 -3.24 17.78
C LEU A 52 1.53 -2.69 18.25
N ALA A 53 2.43 -2.36 17.33
CA ALA A 53 3.75 -1.81 17.64
C ALA A 53 3.65 -0.46 18.36
N ARG A 54 2.71 0.40 17.96
CA ARG A 54 2.47 1.70 18.61
C ARG A 54 1.95 1.54 20.04
N LEU A 55 1.02 0.61 20.25
CA LEU A 55 0.46 0.33 21.57
C LEU A 55 1.49 -0.36 22.49
N GLY A 56 2.26 -1.30 21.94
CA GLY A 56 3.27 -2.08 22.66
C GLY A 56 4.59 -1.34 22.92
N TYR A 57 4.83 -0.19 22.28
CA TYR A 57 6.02 0.64 22.51
C TYR A 57 5.97 1.44 23.83
N LYS A 58 4.77 1.81 24.29
CA LYS A 58 4.55 2.43 25.61
C LYS A 58 3.60 1.56 26.45
N PRO A 59 4.06 0.39 26.90
CA PRO A 59 3.21 -0.52 27.67
C PRO A 59 2.79 0.14 29.00
N ILE A 60 1.55 -0.08 29.41
CA ILE A 60 1.03 0.36 30.73
C ILE A 60 1.75 -0.42 31.86
N GLY A 61 2.30 -1.60 31.54
CA GLY A 61 3.21 -2.38 32.38
C GLY A 61 3.86 -3.50 31.56
N GLY A 62 5.05 -3.95 31.98
CA GLY A 62 5.82 -4.99 31.28
C GLY A 62 6.83 -4.45 30.25
N PRO A 63 7.61 -5.34 29.62
CA PRO A 63 8.61 -4.95 28.64
C PRO A 63 7.97 -4.46 27.33
N ALA A 64 8.69 -3.62 26.59
CA ALA A 64 8.26 -3.19 25.26
C ALA A 64 8.10 -4.39 24.32
N LEU A 65 7.05 -4.35 23.50
CA LEU A 65 6.77 -5.41 22.54
C LEU A 65 7.60 -5.23 21.27
N ASN A 66 8.34 -6.27 20.90
CA ASN A 66 9.02 -6.32 19.59
C ASN A 66 8.07 -6.92 18.56
N VAL A 67 7.71 -6.12 17.55
CA VAL A 67 6.80 -6.54 16.48
C VAL A 67 7.59 -6.72 15.19
N ALA A 68 7.36 -7.83 14.51
CA ALA A 68 8.01 -8.14 13.25
C ALA A 68 7.02 -8.76 12.25
N MET A 69 7.34 -8.68 10.97
CA MET A 69 6.59 -9.34 9.90
C MET A 69 7.53 -9.89 8.84
N ALA A 70 7.08 -10.96 8.18
CA ALA A 70 7.69 -11.54 7.00
C ALA A 70 6.72 -11.44 5.82
N GLY A 71 7.26 -11.29 4.62
CA GLY A 71 6.48 -11.16 3.39
C GLY A 71 7.34 -10.79 2.20
N SER A 72 6.74 -10.79 1.02
CA SER A 72 7.45 -10.52 -0.23
C SER A 72 7.35 -9.04 -0.59
N VAL A 73 8.50 -8.41 -0.85
CA VAL A 73 8.61 -7.10 -1.50
C VAL A 73 9.67 -7.19 -2.58
N GLY A 74 9.50 -6.42 -3.64
CA GLY A 74 10.52 -6.27 -4.67
C GLY A 74 11.73 -5.50 -4.14
N SER A 75 12.85 -5.63 -4.84
CA SER A 75 14.05 -4.77 -4.67
C SER A 75 13.90 -3.38 -5.33
N ASP A 76 12.67 -3.02 -5.67
CA ASP A 76 12.30 -1.75 -6.30
C ASP A 76 12.14 -0.60 -5.27
N PRO A 77 12.02 0.66 -5.74
CA PRO A 77 11.86 1.81 -4.84
C PRO A 77 10.64 1.72 -3.91
N LEU A 78 9.56 1.05 -4.35
CA LEU A 78 8.36 0.87 -3.55
C LEU A 78 8.59 -0.11 -2.40
N GLY A 79 9.34 -1.19 -2.63
CA GLY A 79 9.75 -2.13 -1.59
C GLY A 79 10.65 -1.47 -0.55
N GLY A 80 11.60 -0.66 -1.01
CA GLY A 80 12.43 0.18 -0.12
C GLY A 80 11.60 1.15 0.72
N PHE A 81 10.67 1.88 0.09
CA PHE A 81 9.75 2.78 0.77
C PHE A 81 8.88 2.06 1.80
N TYR A 82 8.34 0.90 1.44
CA TYR A 82 7.48 0.08 2.30
C TYR A 82 8.22 -0.39 3.55
N ARG A 83 9.41 -0.98 3.39
CA ARG A 83 10.26 -1.43 4.49
C ARG A 83 10.64 -0.27 5.42
N ALA A 84 11.04 0.88 4.85
CA ALA A 84 11.39 2.06 5.63
C ALA A 84 10.21 2.59 6.45
N LYS A 85 9.00 2.58 5.90
CA LYS A 85 7.78 2.99 6.62
C LYS A 85 7.45 2.07 7.79
N LEU A 86 7.57 0.76 7.62
CA LEU A 86 7.34 -0.21 8.70
C LEU A 86 8.38 -0.10 9.80
N HIS A 87 9.66 0.03 9.43
CA HIS A 87 10.73 0.24 10.40
C HIS A 87 10.50 1.51 11.24
N ARG A 88 10.11 2.62 10.61
CA ARG A 88 9.74 3.87 11.32
C ARG A 88 8.53 3.72 12.24
N ALA A 89 7.70 2.69 12.02
CA ALA A 89 6.56 2.36 12.86
C ALA A 89 6.88 1.29 13.92
N ASN A 90 8.17 0.98 14.15
CA ASN A 90 8.66 -0.06 15.05
C ASN A 90 8.17 -1.48 14.68
N VAL A 91 7.97 -1.73 13.38
CA VAL A 91 7.71 -3.06 12.84
C VAL A 91 8.92 -3.52 12.03
N ASN A 92 9.59 -4.55 12.51
CA ASN A 92 10.73 -5.15 11.81
C ASN A 92 10.26 -5.96 10.61
N PHE A 93 10.76 -5.67 9.42
CA PHE A 93 10.48 -6.46 8.22
C PHE A 93 11.63 -7.44 7.99
N LEU A 94 11.38 -8.73 8.26
CA LEU A 94 12.43 -9.76 8.37
C LEU A 94 12.86 -10.35 7.02
N SER A 95 12.01 -10.25 6.00
CA SER A 95 12.30 -10.82 4.70
C SER A 95 13.20 -9.90 3.89
N GLU A 96 14.19 -10.51 3.21
CA GLU A 96 14.99 -9.80 2.21
C GLU A 96 14.15 -9.48 0.96
N PRO A 97 14.43 -8.34 0.29
CA PRO A 97 13.77 -8.02 -0.97
C PRO A 97 14.07 -9.06 -2.05
N ILE A 98 13.07 -9.36 -2.88
CA ILE A 98 13.23 -10.24 -4.04
C ILE A 98 13.98 -9.47 -5.12
N LYS A 99 15.15 -10.00 -5.51
CA LYS A 99 15.97 -9.43 -6.59
C LYS A 99 15.17 -9.43 -7.89
N ASP A 100 15.16 -8.30 -8.59
CA ASP A 100 14.42 -8.08 -9.84
C ASP A 100 12.89 -8.29 -9.70
N GLY A 101 12.39 -8.36 -8.46
CA GLY A 101 10.96 -8.46 -8.15
C GLY A 101 10.29 -7.09 -8.13
N THR A 102 8.98 -7.09 -8.41
CA THR A 102 8.12 -5.90 -8.31
C THR A 102 7.32 -5.95 -7.02
N THR A 103 7.28 -4.85 -6.28
CA THR A 103 6.45 -4.74 -5.06
C THR A 103 4.98 -4.61 -5.44
N GLY A 104 4.14 -5.41 -4.76
CA GLY A 104 2.69 -5.34 -4.89
C GLY A 104 2.15 -3.96 -4.50
N THR A 105 1.11 -3.50 -5.19
CA THR A 105 0.55 -2.15 -5.02
C THR A 105 -0.96 -2.20 -4.99
N VAL A 106 -1.58 -1.35 -4.17
CA VAL A 106 -3.01 -1.07 -4.25
C VAL A 106 -3.18 0.40 -4.61
N ILE A 107 -3.74 0.66 -5.80
CA ILE A 107 -4.14 2.00 -6.22
C ILE A 107 -5.54 2.24 -5.67
N VAL A 108 -5.71 3.31 -4.91
CA VAL A 108 -7.00 3.69 -4.31
C VAL A 108 -7.47 4.99 -4.95
N LEU A 109 -8.46 4.88 -5.83
CA LEU A 109 -9.10 6.00 -6.49
C LEU A 109 -10.32 6.42 -5.67
N THR A 110 -10.31 7.67 -5.18
CA THR A 110 -11.37 8.20 -4.32
C THR A 110 -12.09 9.33 -5.03
N THR A 111 -13.39 9.17 -5.20
CA THR A 111 -14.32 10.15 -5.78
C THR A 111 -14.83 11.14 -4.73
N PRO A 112 -15.42 12.30 -5.12
CA PRO A 112 -15.88 13.33 -4.18
C PRO A 112 -16.95 12.86 -3.19
N ASP A 113 -17.77 11.87 -3.58
CA ASP A 113 -18.75 11.20 -2.72
C ASP A 113 -18.13 10.17 -1.76
N ALA A 114 -16.80 10.19 -1.60
CA ALA A 114 -16.01 9.34 -0.73
C ALA A 114 -16.00 7.83 -1.06
N GLN A 115 -16.57 7.43 -2.19
CA GLN A 115 -16.41 6.06 -2.68
C GLN A 115 -14.97 5.77 -3.07
N ARG A 116 -14.56 4.51 -2.93
CA ARG A 116 -13.19 4.06 -3.18
C ARG A 116 -13.20 2.88 -4.13
N THR A 117 -12.62 3.08 -5.30
CA THR A 117 -12.28 2.00 -6.24
C THR A 117 -10.85 1.56 -5.97
N MET A 118 -10.63 0.26 -5.75
CA MET A 118 -9.34 -0.29 -5.36
C MET A 118 -8.82 -1.26 -6.40
N LEU A 119 -7.60 -1.02 -6.89
CA LEU A 119 -6.94 -1.86 -7.88
C LEU A 119 -5.71 -2.50 -7.24
N ALA A 120 -5.75 -3.82 -7.05
CA ALA A 120 -4.67 -4.58 -6.42
C ALA A 120 -3.80 -5.26 -7.47
N TYR A 121 -2.49 -5.08 -7.37
CA TYR A 121 -1.47 -5.78 -8.13
C TYR A 121 -0.57 -6.54 -7.17
N GLN A 122 -0.25 -7.79 -7.49
CA GLN A 122 0.63 -8.66 -6.72
C GLN A 122 1.86 -9.03 -7.54
#